data_AF-A0A1H8EB63-F1
#
_entry.id   AF-A0A1H8EB63-F1
#
_cell.length_a   1.000
_cell.length_b   1.000
_cell.length_c   1.000
_cell.angle_alpha   90.00
_cell.angle_beta   90.00
_cell.angle_gamma   90.00
#
_symmetry.space_group_name_H-M   'P 1'
#
loop_
_entity.id
_entity.type
_entity.pdbx_description
1 polymer ?
#
loop_
_entity_poly.entity_id
_entity_poly.type
_entity_poly.pdbx_seq_one_letter_code
_entity_poly.pdbx_strand_id
1 'polypeptide(L)'
;MKLNWFTRKGIIYLPVSIIGWAILAIALAYAVFTFIDIDKHSHSVSDTLINFVFNLLLIGLVYTLIAYFTEKKPVPKISEQ
;
A
#
# COMPACT_ATOMS: atom_id res chain seq x y z
N MET A 1 -9.28 12.16 16.46
CA MET A 1 -9.77 12.49 15.10
C MET A 1 -10.13 11.20 14.38
N LYS A 2 -11.30 11.11 13.71
CA LYS A 2 -11.62 9.97 12.82
C LYS A 2 -10.83 10.16 11.53
N LEU A 3 -9.71 9.46 11.38
CA LEU A 3 -8.94 9.47 10.14
C LEU A 3 -9.66 8.56 9.15
N ASN A 4 -10.51 9.14 8.30
CA ASN A 4 -11.22 8.42 7.24
C ASN A 4 -10.38 8.49 5.95
N TRP A 5 -9.14 8.01 5.98
CA TRP A 5 -8.24 8.12 4.83
C TRP A 5 -8.37 6.95 3.87
N PHE A 6 -8.62 5.76 4.43
CA PHE A 6 -8.84 4.55 3.66
C PHE A 6 -10.16 3.89 4.02
N THR A 7 -10.69 3.14 3.07
CA THR A 7 -11.79 2.20 3.26
C THR A 7 -11.34 0.81 2.91
N ARG A 8 -11.66 -0.17 3.76
CA ARG A 8 -11.31 -1.57 3.52
C ARG A 8 -12.39 -2.28 2.75
N LYS A 9 -11.99 -2.92 1.64
CA LYS A 9 -12.80 -3.83 0.84
C LYS A 9 -12.12 -5.20 0.83
N GLY A 10 -12.50 -6.05 1.78
CA GLY A 10 -11.88 -7.36 1.96
C GLY A 10 -10.44 -7.25 2.47
N ILE A 11 -9.47 -7.65 1.65
CA ILE A 11 -8.03 -7.54 1.95
C ILE A 11 -7.40 -6.26 1.39
N ILE A 12 -8.10 -5.53 0.53
CA ILE A 12 -7.59 -4.33 -0.14
C ILE A 12 -8.07 -3.09 0.59
N TYR A 13 -7.19 -2.10 0.72
CA TYR A 13 -7.51 -0.76 1.21
C TYR A 13 -7.56 0.21 0.05
N LEU A 14 -8.67 0.93 -0.09
CA LEU A 14 -8.84 1.95 -1.12
C LEU A 14 -8.73 3.35 -0.49
N PRO A 15 -7.98 4.27 -1.11
CA PRO A 15 -7.93 5.65 -0.64
C PRO A 15 -9.29 6.33 -0.88
N VAL A 16 -9.76 7.05 0.13
CA VAL A 16 -11.02 7.84 0.06
C VAL A 16 -10.81 9.31 0.39
N SER A 17 -9.62 9.68 0.85
CA SER A 17 -9.22 11.07 1.13
C SER A 17 -8.05 11.50 0.25
N ILE A 18 -7.83 12.82 0.16
CA ILE A 18 -6.66 13.41 -0.52
C ILE A 18 -5.36 12.85 0.07
N ILE A 19 -5.28 12.69 1.39
CA ILE A 19 -4.10 12.13 2.06
C ILE A 19 -3.89 10.66 1.68
N GLY A 20 -4.97 9.87 1.60
CA GLY A 20 -4.89 8.48 1.15
C GLY A 20 -4.40 8.37 -0.30
N TRP A 21 -4.88 9.24 -1.18
CA TRP A 21 -4.42 9.31 -2.58
C TRP A 21 -2.96 9.75 -2.68
N ALA A 22 -2.52 10.71 -1.85
CA ALA A 22 -1.12 11.12 -1.79
C ALA A 22 -0.21 9.96 -1.34
N ILE A 23 -0.62 9.19 -0.32
CA ILE A 23 0.12 8.00 0.14
C ILE A 23 0.21 6.95 -0.97
N LEU A 24 -0.88 6.70 -1.71
CA LEU A 24 -0.86 5.79 -2.85
C LEU A 24 0.08 6.30 -3.96
N ALA A 25 0.03 7.58 -4.30
CA ALA A 25 0.91 8.18 -5.30
C ALA A 25 2.39 8.07 -4.91
N ILE A 26 2.72 8.33 -3.64
CA ILE A 26 4.08 8.15 -3.10
C ILE A 26 4.52 6.69 -3.19
N ALA A 27 3.66 5.74 -2.81
CA ALA A 27 3.97 4.32 -2.90
C ALA A 27 4.24 3.87 -4.36
N LEU A 28 3.44 4.35 -5.32
CA LEU A 28 3.64 4.07 -6.74
C LEU A 28 4.92 4.70 -7.29
N ALA A 29 5.16 5.98 -6.97
CA ALA A 29 6.38 6.68 -7.38
C ALA A 29 7.63 5.98 -6.83
N TYR A 30 7.57 5.56 -5.57
CA TYR A 30 8.66 4.82 -4.94
C TYR A 30 8.86 3.44 -5.58
N ALA A 31 7.78 2.70 -5.90
CA ALA A 31 7.89 1.44 -6.64
C ALA A 31 8.57 1.62 -8.01
N VAL A 32 8.21 2.67 -8.76
CA VAL A 32 8.87 2.99 -10.04
C VAL A 32 10.34 3.35 -9.83
N PHE A 33 10.66 4.15 -8.81
CA PHE A 33 12.04 4.49 -8.47
C PHE A 33 12.86 3.24 -8.15
N THR A 34 12.34 2.35 -7.29
CA THR A 34 13.00 1.10 -6.93
C THR A 34 13.16 0.16 -8.11
N PHE A 35 12.18 0.09 -9.02
CA PHE A 35 12.31 -0.68 -10.25
C PHE A 35 13.48 -0.19 -11.10
N ILE A 36 13.58 1.13 -11.34
CA ILE A 36 14.66 1.74 -12.12
C ILE A 36 16.02 1.50 -11.45
N ASP A 37 16.08 1.59 -10.12
CA ASP A 37 17.31 1.36 -9.37
C ASP A 37 17.77 -0.10 -9.46
N ILE A 38 16.87 -1.06 -9.30
CA ILE A 38 17.17 -2.49 -9.43
C ILE A 38 17.62 -2.80 -10.86
N ASP A 39 16.87 -2.35 -11.87
CA ASP A 39 17.14 -2.64 -13.28
C ASP A 39 18.55 -2.18 -13.71
N LYS A 40 19.03 -1.05 -13.17
CA LYS A 40 20.40 -0.55 -13.41
C LYS A 40 21.51 -1.45 -12.86
N HIS A 41 21.23 -2.21 -11.81
CA HIS A 41 22.21 -3.05 -11.13
C HIS A 41 22.06 -4.55 -11.45
N SER A 42 20.95 -4.94 -12.06
CA SER A 42 20.66 -6.33 -12.40
C SER A 42 21.33 -6.78 -13.69
N HIS A 43 21.79 -8.03 -13.70
CA HIS A 43 22.46 -8.65 -14.87
C HIS A 43 21.51 -9.46 -15.76
N SER A 44 20.27 -9.66 -15.33
CA SER A 44 19.25 -10.39 -16.08
C SER A 44 17.85 -9.91 -15.74
N VAL A 45 16.89 -10.12 -16.65
CA VAL A 45 15.48 -9.78 -16.41
C VAL A 45 14.91 -10.53 -15.21
N SER A 46 15.29 -11.79 -15.02
CA SER A 46 14.85 -12.58 -13.87
C SER A 46 15.35 -12.00 -12.55
N ASP A 47 16.59 -11.50 -12.52
CA ASP A 47 17.16 -10.83 -11.35
C ASP A 47 16.42 -9.53 -11.05
N THR A 48 16.13 -8.71 -12.08
CA THR A 48 15.30 -7.50 -11.92
C THR A 48 13.92 -7.85 -11.36
N LEU A 49 13.26 -8.87 -11.93
CA LEU A 49 11.90 -9.22 -11.58
C LEU A 49 11.79 -9.78 -10.16
N ILE A 50 12.68 -10.68 -9.75
CA ILE A 50 12.67 -11.27 -8.40
C ILE A 50 12.88 -10.19 -7.35
N ASN A 51 13.91 -9.35 -7.51
CA ASN A 51 14.19 -8.26 -6.58
C ASN A 51 13.06 -7.24 -6.56
N PHE A 52 12.51 -6.88 -7.72
CA PHE A 52 11.41 -5.93 -7.80
C PHE A 52 10.14 -6.46 -7.13
N VAL A 53 9.76 -7.72 -7.35
CA VAL A 53 8.59 -8.32 -6.70
C VAL A 53 8.74 -8.32 -5.18
N PHE A 54 9.92 -8.66 -4.66
CA PHE A 54 10.19 -8.59 -3.22
C PHE A 54 10.02 -7.16 -2.68
N ASN A 55 10.60 -6.16 -3.35
CA ASN A 55 10.44 -4.76 -2.95
C ASN A 55 8.99 -4.29 -3.05
N LEU A 56 8.27 -4.69 -4.11
CA LEU A 56 6.86 -4.35 -4.29
C LEU A 56 5.99 -4.92 -3.17
N LEU A 57 6.27 -6.14 -2.69
CA LEU A 57 5.60 -6.73 -1.54
C LEU A 57 5.89 -5.94 -0.25
N LEU A 58 7.12 -5.49 -0.03
CA LEU A 58 7.46 -4.66 1.14
C LEU A 58 6.76 -3.29 1.08
N ILE A 59 6.73 -2.65 -0.09
CA ILE A 59 6.00 -1.40 -0.30
C ILE A 59 4.51 -1.59 -0.04
N GLY A 60 3.93 -2.69 -0.56
CA GLY A 60 2.54 -3.07 -0.32
C GLY A 60 2.25 -3.33 1.16
N LEU A 61 3.18 -3.96 1.89
CA LEU A 61 3.06 -4.18 3.33
C LEU A 61 3.04 -2.86 4.09
N VAL A 62 3.96 -1.94 3.79
CA VAL A 62 3.98 -0.62 4.43
C VAL A 62 2.71 0.17 4.13
N TYR A 63 2.26 0.16 2.86
CA TYR A 63 1.01 0.79 2.45
C TYR A 63 -0.20 0.22 3.21
N THR A 64 -0.30 -1.10 3.31
CA THR A 64 -1.41 -1.77 4.00
C THR A 64 -1.38 -1.53 5.51
N LEU A 65 -0.20 -1.45 6.14
CA LEU A 65 -0.08 -1.07 7.55
C LEU A 65 -0.58 0.36 7.79
N ILE A 66 -0.16 1.33 6.98
CA ILE A 66 -0.63 2.72 7.08
C ILE A 66 -2.15 2.76 6.91
N ALA A 67 -2.67 2.07 5.90
CA ALA A 67 -4.09 2.03 5.62
C ALA A 67 -4.89 1.36 6.75
N TYR A 68 -4.38 0.29 7.37
CA TYR A 68 -5.02 -0.37 8.50
C TYR A 68 -5.16 0.53 9.73
N PHE A 69 -4.16 1.37 10.02
CA PHE A 69 -4.24 2.32 11.14
C PHE A 69 -5.10 3.54 10.84
N THR A 70 -5.34 3.84 9.57
CA THR A 70 -6.06 5.04 9.10
C THR A 70 -7.34 4.72 8.34
N GLU A 71 -7.83 3.47 8.46
CA GLU A 71 -9.10 3.05 7.90
C GLU A 71 -10.27 3.51 8.77
N LYS A 72 -11.40 3.79 8.11
CA LYS A 72 -12.66 3.96 8.82
C LYS A 72 -13.12 2.60 9.36
N LYS A 73 -12.89 2.33 10.64
CA LYS A 73 -13.40 1.13 11.30
C LYS A 73 -14.93 1.18 11.38
N PRO A 74 -15.66 0.15 10.91
CA PRO A 74 -17.10 0.07 11.13
C PRO A 74 -17.35 -0.01 12.65
N VAL A 75 -18.35 0.72 13.14
CA VAL A 75 -18.79 0.58 14.52
C VAL A 75 -19.28 -0.86 14.69
N PRO A 76 -18.73 -1.64 15.65
CA PRO A 76 -19.22 -2.99 15.89
C PRO A 76 -20.72 -2.88 16.19
N LYS A 77 -21.55 -3.56 15.38
CA LYS A 77 -22.96 -3.73 15.71
C LYS A 77 -22.97 -4.62 16.95
N ILE A 78 -23.13 -4.02 18.12
CA ILE A 78 -23.52 -4.76 19.32
C ILE A 78 -24.87 -5.38 18.95
N SER A 79 -24.89 -6.69 18.74
CA SER A 79 -26.14 -7.42 18.64
C SER A 79 -26.83 -7.26 19.98
N GLU A 80 -27.84 -6.40 20.04
CA GLU A 80 -28.90 -6.54 21.03
C GLU A 80 -29.55 -7.90 20.78
N GLN A 81 -29.11 -8.96 21.49
CA GLN A 81 -29.90 -10.10 21.96
C GLN A 81 -29.12 -10.78 23.10
#